data_AF-A0A6G1L1S1-F1
#
_entry.id   AF-A0A6G1L1S1-F1
#
_cell.length_a   1.000
_cell.length_b   1.000
_cell.length_c   1.000
_cell.angle_alpha   90.00
_cell.angle_beta   90.00
_cell.angle_gamma   90.00
#
_symmetry.space_group_name_H-M   'P 1'
#
loop_
_entity.id
_entity.type
_entity.pdbx_description
1 polymer ?
#
loop_
_entity_poly.entity_id
_entity_poly.type
_entity_poly.pdbx_seq_one_letter_code
_entity_poly.pdbx_strand_id
1 'polypeptide(L)'
;MPQEKFPLPEVADALEPFIKPREEVSQIRQELQKHVQRQLKAVDVPLTAVNLTTAPEGDLTEFSSPPLTGVRRAYLKALQAHAAAQSRFDSLKADLAKLNTNKNDSFESFGDLVNESYIPILRQRERQRKLLVLDRTFAQINAAGKAVVDGHLDDIVKQSAGNLPTPPSSQPASISDKADINTRILDLKKAVLSAKRSVEDIRNGRSTHRPDSNASSKSSTEADVAGLQRALNELTGWMEHQLAVIGEADTASSQSAPATANTNGHVETAQTASLEHVEQLYEQYIAARQHLIETVNNPPSPDSESSPSSPVLERSASGNSNSRRAPAAVMLPYISSLATHKKLESSLLQQSAHLRKVIHSTEN
;
A
#
# COMPACT_ATOMS: atom_id res chain seq x y z
N MET A 1 -52.32 64.51 -24.02
CA MET A 1 -52.31 63.46 -25.07
C MET A 1 -53.27 62.35 -24.65
N PRO A 2 -54.15 61.88 -25.53
CA PRO A 2 -55.20 60.92 -25.18
C PRO A 2 -54.58 59.56 -24.80
N GLN A 3 -55.00 59.04 -23.65
CA GLN A 3 -54.65 57.71 -23.17
C GLN A 3 -55.38 56.67 -24.04
N GLU A 4 -54.70 56.13 -25.05
CA GLU A 4 -55.15 54.90 -25.70
C GLU A 4 -55.11 53.78 -24.66
N LYS A 5 -56.29 53.25 -24.32
CA LYS A 5 -56.46 52.18 -23.35
C LYS A 5 -55.75 50.93 -23.88
N PHE A 6 -54.66 50.54 -23.21
CA PHE A 6 -53.97 49.29 -23.47
C PHE A 6 -54.91 48.09 -23.22
N PRO A 7 -54.89 47.05 -24.07
CA PRO A 7 -55.82 45.93 -23.99
C PRO A 7 -55.61 45.01 -22.76
N LEU A 8 -54.52 45.18 -22.01
CA LEU A 8 -54.17 44.39 -20.81
C LEU A 8 -53.51 45.28 -19.74
N PRO A 9 -54.22 45.67 -18.67
CA PRO A 9 -53.70 46.61 -17.65
C PRO A 9 -52.55 46.03 -16.81
N GLU A 10 -52.55 44.73 -16.52
CA GLU A 10 -51.47 44.08 -15.76
C GLU A 10 -50.10 44.14 -16.47
N VAL A 11 -50.12 44.05 -17.80
CA VAL A 11 -48.91 44.20 -18.63
C VAL A 11 -48.48 45.67 -18.70
N ALA A 12 -49.44 46.60 -18.68
CA ALA A 12 -49.12 48.02 -18.66
C ALA A 12 -48.43 48.43 -17.35
N ASP A 13 -48.90 47.93 -16.20
CA ASP A 13 -48.29 48.17 -14.88
C ASP A 13 -46.88 47.56 -14.79
N ALA A 14 -46.68 46.35 -15.35
CA ALA A 14 -45.36 45.71 -15.39
C ALA A 14 -44.36 46.43 -16.32
N LEU A 15 -44.85 47.07 -17.39
CA LEU A 15 -44.04 47.80 -18.36
C LEU A 15 -43.90 49.29 -18.04
N GLU A 16 -44.71 49.85 -17.14
CA GLU A 16 -44.65 51.24 -16.70
C GLU A 16 -43.23 51.70 -16.31
N PRO A 17 -42.44 50.95 -15.51
CA PRO A 17 -41.07 51.36 -15.19
C PRO A 17 -40.10 51.34 -16.39
N PHE A 18 -40.47 50.68 -17.49
CA PHE A 18 -39.66 50.55 -18.70
C PHE A 18 -40.15 51.44 -19.86
N ILE A 19 -41.38 51.96 -19.79
CA ILE A 19 -41.96 52.86 -20.79
C ILE A 19 -41.60 54.30 -20.44
N LYS A 20 -40.55 54.82 -21.07
CA LYS A 20 -40.13 56.22 -20.92
C LYS A 20 -40.88 57.15 -21.86
N PRO A 21 -41.07 58.44 -21.51
CA PRO A 21 -41.67 59.40 -22.41
C PRO A 21 -40.82 59.57 -23.67
N ARG A 22 -41.47 59.89 -24.79
CA ARG A 22 -40.83 59.96 -26.12
C ARG A 22 -39.64 60.91 -26.16
N GLU A 23 -39.69 61.99 -25.39
CA GLU A 23 -38.62 62.98 -25.28
C GLU A 23 -37.38 62.40 -24.60
N GLU A 24 -37.52 61.73 -23.45
CA GLU A 24 -36.42 61.03 -22.78
C GLU A 24 -35.83 59.94 -23.67
N VAL A 25 -36.66 59.16 -24.36
CA VAL A 25 -36.19 58.14 -25.30
C VAL A 25 -35.38 58.78 -26.42
N SER A 26 -35.79 59.94 -26.93
CA SER A 26 -35.04 60.67 -27.95
C SER A 26 -33.70 61.20 -27.44
N GLN A 27 -33.65 61.70 -26.20
CA GLN A 27 -32.42 62.17 -25.54
C GLN A 27 -31.45 61.01 -25.29
N ILE A 28 -31.93 59.89 -24.75
CA ILE A 28 -31.14 58.67 -24.51
C ILE A 28 -30.58 58.15 -25.83
N ARG A 29 -31.40 58.11 -26.90
CA ARG A 29 -30.93 57.69 -28.23
C ARG A 29 -29.82 58.60 -28.75
N GLN A 30 -29.97 59.92 -28.62
CA GLN A 30 -28.93 60.87 -29.03
C GLN A 30 -27.66 60.72 -28.20
N GLU A 31 -27.76 60.51 -26.89
CA GLU A 31 -26.61 60.32 -26.01
C GLU A 31 -25.87 59.02 -26.34
N LEU A 32 -26.60 57.91 -26.51
CA LEU A 32 -26.03 56.63 -26.96
C LEU A 32 -25.39 56.76 -28.34
N GLN A 33 -26.04 57.45 -29.27
CA GLN A 33 -25.49 57.71 -30.60
C GLN A 33 -24.16 58.48 -30.51
N LYS A 34 -24.10 59.53 -29.69
CA LYS A 34 -22.85 60.27 -29.43
C LYS A 34 -21.79 59.40 -28.76
N HIS A 35 -22.17 58.55 -27.81
CA HIS A 35 -21.25 57.64 -27.11
C HIS A 35 -20.62 56.62 -28.07
N VAL A 36 -21.44 55.98 -28.91
CA VAL A 36 -20.97 55.02 -29.91
C VAL A 36 -20.12 55.71 -30.97
N GLN A 37 -20.53 56.90 -31.45
CA GLN A 37 -19.75 57.68 -32.41
C GLN A 37 -18.36 58.05 -31.86
N ARG A 38 -18.26 58.43 -30.57
CA ARG A 38 -16.96 58.66 -29.90
C ARG A 38 -16.09 57.41 -29.86
N GLN A 39 -16.67 56.24 -29.62
CA GLN A 39 -15.93 54.98 -29.57
C GLN A 39 -15.45 54.51 -30.95
N LEU A 40 -16.23 54.81 -32.00
CA LEU A 40 -15.92 54.35 -33.35
C LEU A 40 -14.95 55.26 -34.11
N LYS A 41 -14.64 56.47 -33.60
CA LYS A 41 -13.90 57.54 -34.32
C LYS A 41 -14.34 57.69 -35.78
N ALA A 42 -15.60 57.37 -36.08
CA ALA A 42 -16.13 57.34 -37.43
C ALA A 42 -16.64 58.74 -37.76
N VAL A 43 -15.98 59.39 -38.72
CA VAL A 43 -16.37 60.69 -39.27
C VAL A 43 -17.76 60.55 -39.90
N ASP A 44 -18.74 61.25 -39.33
CA ASP A 44 -20.06 61.64 -39.87
C ASP A 44 -20.86 60.63 -40.74
N VAL A 45 -20.72 59.33 -40.52
CA VAL A 45 -21.60 58.32 -41.14
C VAL A 45 -22.77 58.02 -40.21
N PRO A 46 -24.04 58.07 -40.69
CA PRO A 46 -25.18 57.67 -39.89
C PRO A 46 -25.04 56.20 -39.45
N LEU A 47 -25.26 55.96 -38.16
CA LEU A 47 -25.20 54.63 -37.54
C LEU A 47 -26.39 53.78 -38.02
N THR A 48 -26.23 53.18 -39.20
CA THR A 48 -27.13 52.15 -39.72
C THR A 48 -26.73 50.79 -39.16
N ALA A 49 -27.69 49.89 -38.88
CA ALA A 49 -27.44 48.56 -38.30
C ALA A 49 -26.34 47.75 -39.02
N VAL A 50 -26.20 47.96 -40.34
CA VAL A 50 -25.18 47.35 -41.19
C VAL A 50 -23.75 47.80 -40.82
N ASN A 51 -23.56 49.06 -40.43
CA ASN A 51 -22.24 49.62 -40.08
C ASN A 51 -21.77 49.22 -38.67
N LEU A 52 -22.67 48.72 -37.82
CA LEU A 52 -22.35 48.21 -36.48
C LEU A 52 -21.89 46.75 -36.48
N THR A 53 -22.31 45.98 -37.50
CA THR A 53 -21.95 44.55 -37.65
C THR A 53 -20.63 44.36 -38.39
N THR A 54 -20.22 45.33 -39.20
CA THR A 54 -18.93 45.32 -39.89
C THR A 54 -17.88 45.94 -38.97
N ALA A 55 -17.18 45.12 -38.20
CA ALA A 55 -15.98 45.55 -37.50
C ALA A 55 -14.97 46.05 -38.56
N PRO A 56 -14.42 47.27 -38.45
CA PRO A 56 -13.33 47.67 -39.32
C PRO A 56 -12.15 46.72 -39.07
N GLU A 57 -11.62 46.09 -40.11
CA GLU A 57 -10.48 45.16 -40.06
C GLU A 57 -9.15 45.85 -39.68
N GLY A 58 -9.21 47.02 -39.05
CA GLY A 58 -8.08 47.76 -38.53
C GLY A 58 -7.89 47.48 -37.04
N ASP A 59 -6.82 46.76 -36.74
CA ASP A 59 -6.07 46.72 -35.47
C ASP A 59 -6.82 47.25 -34.24
N LEU A 60 -7.58 46.37 -33.57
CA LEU A 60 -8.33 46.66 -32.34
C LEU A 60 -7.42 46.90 -31.11
N THR A 61 -6.12 47.12 -31.29
CA THR A 61 -5.16 47.25 -30.18
C THR A 61 -5.03 48.66 -29.62
N GLU A 62 -5.58 49.69 -30.27
CA GLU A 62 -5.50 51.09 -29.79
C GLU A 62 -6.86 51.78 -29.57
N PHE A 63 -7.90 51.03 -29.22
CA PHE A 63 -9.09 51.62 -28.61
C PHE A 63 -8.77 51.95 -27.15
N SER A 64 -8.23 53.14 -26.90
CA SER A 64 -8.25 53.80 -25.59
C SER A 64 -9.70 54.09 -25.21
N SER A 65 -10.41 53.03 -24.83
CA SER A 65 -11.74 53.09 -24.24
C SER A 65 -11.64 53.82 -22.90
N PRO A 66 -12.66 54.60 -22.48
CA PRO A 66 -12.72 55.09 -21.11
C PRO A 66 -12.55 53.89 -20.17
N PRO A 67 -11.83 53.99 -19.05
CA PRO A 67 -11.48 52.82 -18.24
C PRO A 67 -12.75 52.04 -17.90
N LEU A 68 -12.98 50.91 -18.59
CA LEU A 68 -14.10 50.04 -18.28
C LEU A 68 -13.88 49.59 -16.83
N THR A 69 -14.75 50.00 -15.92
CA THR A 69 -14.67 49.66 -14.51
C THR A 69 -15.61 48.50 -14.17
N GLY A 70 -15.25 47.73 -13.14
CA GLY A 70 -16.09 46.66 -12.59
C GLY A 70 -16.32 45.46 -13.54
N VAL A 71 -17.56 45.00 -13.59
CA VAL A 71 -17.99 43.73 -14.21
C VAL A 71 -17.65 43.65 -15.69
N ARG A 72 -17.78 44.77 -16.43
CA ARG A 72 -17.51 44.81 -17.87
C ARG A 72 -16.05 44.51 -18.21
N ARG A 73 -15.11 44.97 -17.37
CA ARG A 73 -13.68 44.66 -17.52
C ARG A 73 -13.36 43.21 -17.19
N ALA A 74 -14.01 42.67 -16.15
CA ALA A 74 -13.87 41.27 -15.79
C ALA A 74 -14.38 40.36 -16.93
N TYR A 75 -15.52 40.71 -17.53
CA TYR A 75 -16.07 39.98 -18.68
C TYR A 75 -15.13 40.01 -19.89
N LEU A 76 -14.58 41.16 -20.27
CA LEU A 76 -13.62 41.23 -21.38
C LEU A 76 -12.34 40.45 -21.10
N LYS A 77 -11.82 40.51 -19.87
CA LYS A 77 -10.67 39.68 -19.47
C LYS A 77 -10.99 38.19 -19.55
N ALA A 78 -12.18 37.77 -19.13
CA ALA A 78 -12.62 36.39 -19.21
C ALA A 78 -12.75 35.94 -20.67
N LEU A 79 -13.29 36.79 -21.55
CA LEU A 79 -13.41 36.50 -22.98
C LEU A 79 -12.02 36.37 -23.64
N GLN A 80 -11.10 37.27 -23.33
CA GLN A 80 -9.72 37.20 -23.81
C GLN A 80 -9.00 35.94 -23.31
N ALA A 81 -9.17 35.60 -22.02
CA ALA A 81 -8.61 34.38 -21.45
C ALA A 81 -9.21 33.11 -22.07
N HIS A 82 -10.52 33.11 -22.36
CA HIS A 82 -11.19 32.00 -23.04
C HIS A 82 -10.65 31.81 -24.46
N ALA A 83 -10.52 32.89 -25.23
CA ALA A 83 -9.96 32.84 -26.58
C ALA A 83 -8.51 32.30 -26.57
N ALA A 84 -7.69 32.74 -25.61
CA ALA A 84 -6.33 32.22 -25.43
C ALA A 84 -6.29 30.75 -24.97
N ALA A 85 -7.24 30.32 -24.15
CA ALA A 85 -7.35 28.93 -23.73
C ALA A 85 -7.78 28.02 -24.90
N GLN A 86 -8.71 28.50 -25.73
CA GLN A 86 -9.20 27.79 -26.89
C GLN A 86 -8.09 27.60 -27.94
N SER A 87 -7.30 28.64 -28.23
CA SER A 87 -6.18 28.50 -29.17
C SER A 87 -5.10 27.52 -28.67
N ARG A 88 -4.84 27.50 -27.36
CA ARG A 88 -3.94 26.50 -26.74
C ARG A 88 -4.51 25.09 -26.85
N PHE A 89 -5.80 24.92 -26.59
CA PHE A 89 -6.46 23.63 -26.72
C PHE A 89 -6.39 23.11 -28.16
N ASP A 90 -6.67 23.97 -29.14
CA ASP A 90 -6.61 23.62 -30.56
C ASP A 90 -5.18 23.26 -30.99
N SER A 91 -4.16 23.99 -30.51
CA SER A 91 -2.75 23.64 -30.72
C SER A 91 -2.41 22.27 -30.15
N LEU A 92 -2.78 22.00 -28.90
CA LEU A 92 -2.52 20.69 -28.26
C LEU A 92 -3.27 19.56 -28.97
N LYS A 93 -4.50 19.81 -29.40
CA LYS A 93 -5.28 18.85 -30.18
C LYS A 93 -4.61 18.54 -31.51
N ALA A 94 -4.07 19.55 -32.19
CA ALA A 94 -3.31 19.35 -33.43
C ALA A 94 -2.02 18.56 -33.19
N ASP A 95 -1.30 18.81 -32.09
CA ASP A 95 -0.09 18.07 -31.74
C ASP A 95 -0.36 16.61 -31.37
N LEU A 96 -1.46 16.36 -30.64
CA LEU A 96 -1.92 15.00 -30.37
C LEU A 96 -2.32 14.26 -31.65
N ALA A 97 -2.96 14.94 -32.60
CA ALA A 97 -3.29 14.34 -33.90
C ALA A 97 -2.01 13.92 -34.65
N LYS A 98 -0.98 14.77 -34.69
CA LYS A 98 0.32 14.44 -35.30
C LYS A 98 1.03 13.28 -34.61
N LEU A 99 0.95 13.20 -33.29
CA LEU A 99 1.57 12.10 -32.55
C LEU A 99 0.84 10.77 -32.82
N ASN A 100 -0.48 10.81 -32.95
CA ASN A 100 -1.28 9.61 -33.24
C ASN A 100 -1.05 9.11 -34.67
N THR A 101 -0.89 10.01 -35.66
CA THR A 101 -0.53 9.60 -37.03
C THR A 101 0.86 8.97 -37.08
N ASN A 102 1.83 9.48 -36.31
CA ASN A 102 3.17 8.90 -36.25
C ASN A 102 3.24 7.58 -35.45
N LYS A 103 2.30 7.35 -34.53
CA LYS A 103 2.26 6.13 -33.71
C LYS A 103 1.80 4.90 -34.51
N ASN A 104 0.92 5.09 -35.48
CA ASN A 104 0.38 3.96 -36.26
C ASN A 104 1.38 3.33 -37.24
N ASP A 105 2.43 4.05 -37.65
CA ASP A 105 3.49 3.51 -38.54
C ASP A 105 4.70 2.92 -37.77
N SER A 106 4.83 3.19 -36.47
CA SER A 106 6.07 2.90 -35.71
C SER A 106 5.90 1.88 -34.57
N PHE A 107 4.66 1.53 -34.20
CA PHE A 107 4.39 0.68 -33.03
C PHE A 107 4.80 -0.79 -33.23
N GLU A 108 4.79 -1.31 -34.45
CA GLU A 108 5.18 -2.71 -34.70
C GLU A 108 6.69 -2.94 -34.63
N SER A 109 7.52 -1.96 -35.02
CA SER A 109 8.99 -2.11 -35.00
C SER A 109 9.63 -1.77 -33.65
N PHE A 110 9.08 -0.80 -32.90
CA PHE A 110 9.60 -0.44 -31.57
C PHE A 110 9.26 -1.48 -30.49
N GLY A 111 8.12 -2.18 -30.61
CA GLY A 111 7.76 -3.25 -29.69
C GLY A 111 8.79 -4.39 -29.71
N ASP A 112 9.25 -4.75 -30.90
CA ASP A 112 10.20 -5.85 -31.10
C ASP A 112 11.61 -5.49 -30.58
N LEU A 113 12.10 -4.28 -30.89
CA LEU A 113 13.40 -3.80 -30.40
C LEU A 113 13.43 -3.64 -28.87
N VAL A 114 12.33 -3.18 -28.25
CA VAL A 114 12.24 -3.06 -26.79
C VAL A 114 12.18 -4.44 -26.14
N ASN A 115 11.46 -5.39 -26.73
CA ASN A 115 11.40 -6.74 -26.20
C ASN A 115 12.74 -7.48 -26.33
N GLU A 116 13.43 -7.35 -27.48
CA GLU A 116 14.70 -8.03 -27.72
C GLU A 116 15.88 -7.38 -26.99
N SER A 117 15.96 -6.05 -26.89
CA SER A 117 17.13 -5.37 -26.33
C SER A 117 16.94 -4.90 -24.88
N TYR A 118 15.76 -4.42 -24.50
CA TYR A 118 15.56 -3.73 -23.22
C TYR A 118 15.18 -4.69 -22.08
N ILE A 119 14.32 -5.68 -22.35
CA ILE A 119 13.95 -6.71 -21.36
C ILE A 119 15.16 -7.50 -20.82
N PRO A 120 16.11 -8.00 -21.65
CA PRO A 120 17.25 -8.72 -21.11
C PRO A 120 18.14 -7.82 -20.22
N ILE A 121 18.30 -6.54 -20.55
CA ILE A 121 19.02 -5.57 -19.71
C ILE A 121 18.34 -5.40 -18.36
N LEU A 122 17.01 -5.32 -18.33
CA LEU A 122 16.25 -5.25 -17.07
C LEU A 122 16.42 -6.52 -16.22
N ARG A 123 16.32 -7.71 -16.84
CA ARG A 123 16.55 -8.99 -16.14
C ARG A 123 17.96 -9.07 -15.59
N GLN A 124 18.96 -8.59 -16.33
CA GLN A 124 20.35 -8.55 -15.88
C GLN A 124 20.52 -7.62 -14.67
N ARG A 125 19.91 -6.42 -14.70
CA ARG A 125 19.93 -5.48 -13.56
C ARG A 125 19.24 -6.07 -12.33
N GLU A 126 18.14 -6.78 -12.51
CA GLU A 126 17.45 -7.46 -11.42
C GLU A 126 18.32 -8.57 -10.82
N ARG A 127 18.97 -9.39 -11.67
CA ARG A 127 19.91 -10.42 -11.23
C ARG A 127 21.08 -9.81 -10.47
N GLN A 128 21.62 -8.68 -10.94
CA GLN A 128 22.68 -7.96 -10.24
C GLN A 128 22.22 -7.46 -8.87
N ARG A 129 21.02 -6.89 -8.75
CA ARG A 129 20.46 -6.49 -7.45
C ARG A 129 20.32 -7.67 -6.49
N LYS A 130 19.83 -8.81 -6.99
CA LYS A 130 19.72 -10.04 -6.19
C LYS A 130 21.10 -10.51 -5.71
N LEU A 131 22.11 -10.50 -6.59
CA LEU A 131 23.48 -10.85 -6.23
C LEU A 131 24.08 -9.89 -5.19
N LEU A 132 23.84 -8.59 -5.29
CA LEU A 132 24.32 -7.62 -4.30
C LEU A 132 23.67 -7.83 -2.92
N VAL A 133 22.40 -8.22 -2.88
CA VAL A 133 21.74 -8.61 -1.62
C VAL A 133 22.40 -9.86 -1.06
N LEU A 134 22.62 -10.89 -1.88
CA LEU A 134 23.29 -12.11 -1.44
C LEU A 134 24.70 -11.83 -0.91
N ASP A 135 25.49 -11.03 -1.63
CA ASP A 135 26.84 -10.65 -1.23
C ASP A 135 26.85 -9.86 0.09
N ARG A 136 25.91 -8.92 0.25
CA ARG A 136 25.72 -8.22 1.53
C ARG A 136 25.36 -9.17 2.66
N THR A 137 24.42 -10.09 2.44
CA THR A 137 24.02 -11.06 3.47
C THR A 137 25.16 -12.03 3.79
N PHE A 138 25.93 -12.45 2.79
CA PHE A 138 27.09 -13.30 2.98
C PHE A 138 28.18 -12.58 3.76
N ALA A 139 28.46 -11.31 3.45
CA ALA A 139 29.38 -10.47 4.22
C ALA A 139 28.92 -10.29 5.67
N GLN A 140 27.61 -10.12 5.91
CA GLN A 140 27.04 -10.06 7.27
C GLN A 140 27.21 -11.38 8.02
N ILE A 141 26.92 -12.52 7.39
CA ILE A 141 27.08 -13.85 7.98
C ILE A 141 28.56 -14.14 8.25
N ASN A 142 29.46 -13.76 7.34
CA ASN A 142 30.90 -13.94 7.53
C ASN A 142 31.44 -13.04 8.64
N ALA A 143 30.95 -11.79 8.75
CA ALA A 143 31.30 -10.90 9.86
C ALA A 143 30.78 -11.44 11.21
N ALA A 144 29.53 -11.91 11.25
CA ALA A 144 28.96 -12.54 12.45
C ALA A 144 29.67 -13.87 12.79
N GLY A 145 29.99 -14.69 11.79
CA GLY A 145 30.72 -15.94 11.94
C GLY A 145 32.14 -15.73 12.45
N LYS A 146 32.86 -14.72 11.95
CA LYS A 146 34.18 -14.33 12.49
C LYS A 146 34.07 -13.83 13.93
N ALA A 147 33.05 -13.04 14.27
CA ALA A 147 32.81 -12.63 15.64
C ALA A 147 32.55 -13.83 16.58
N VAL A 148 31.86 -14.89 16.10
CA VAL A 148 31.61 -16.15 16.84
C VAL A 148 32.87 -17.01 16.99
N VAL A 149 33.81 -16.93 16.05
CA VAL A 149 35.08 -17.66 16.14
C VAL A 149 36.09 -16.93 17.04
N ASP A 150 36.07 -15.60 17.08
CA ASP A 150 37.00 -14.80 17.89
C ASP A 150 36.48 -14.50 19.32
N GLY A 151 35.19 -14.72 19.61
CA GLY A 151 34.56 -14.43 20.90
C GLY A 151 33.73 -15.58 21.47
N HIS A 152 33.68 -15.72 22.79
CA HIS A 152 32.79 -16.66 23.47
C HIS A 152 31.33 -16.29 23.15
N LEU A 153 30.49 -17.26 22.79
CA LEU A 153 29.08 -17.06 22.35
C LEU A 153 28.28 -16.11 23.28
N ASP A 154 28.58 -16.16 24.57
CA ASP A 154 27.96 -15.34 25.61
C ASP A 154 28.23 -13.82 25.44
N ASP A 155 29.38 -13.43 24.90
CA ASP A 155 29.75 -12.02 24.69
C ASP A 155 29.02 -11.41 23.49
N ILE A 156 28.73 -12.23 22.48
CA ILE A 156 27.97 -11.83 21.27
C ILE A 156 26.49 -11.68 21.59
N VAL A 157 25.96 -12.56 22.45
CA VAL A 157 24.60 -12.44 22.97
C VAL A 157 24.48 -11.18 23.82
N LYS A 158 25.45 -10.88 24.69
CA LYS A 158 25.48 -9.63 25.47
C LYS A 158 25.62 -8.37 24.61
N GLN A 159 26.37 -8.43 23.51
CA GLN A 159 26.55 -7.29 22.60
C GLN A 159 25.32 -7.03 21.72
N SER A 160 24.62 -8.08 21.29
CA SER A 160 23.44 -7.98 20.42
C SER A 160 22.12 -7.77 21.17
N ALA A 161 21.95 -8.42 22.33
CA ALA A 161 20.73 -8.34 23.15
C ALA A 161 20.84 -7.35 24.32
N GLY A 162 22.04 -6.79 24.57
CA GLY A 162 22.32 -5.99 25.77
C GLY A 162 22.39 -6.85 27.03
N ASN A 163 22.86 -6.26 28.14
CA ASN A 163 22.83 -6.93 29.43
C ASN A 163 21.37 -7.18 29.84
N LEU A 164 20.98 -8.46 29.97
CA LEU A 164 19.65 -8.81 30.46
C LEU A 164 19.45 -8.17 31.84
N PRO A 165 18.30 -7.48 32.07
CA PRO A 165 18.02 -6.91 33.37
C PRO A 165 17.97 -8.05 34.39
N THR A 166 18.71 -7.88 35.49
CA THR A 166 18.68 -8.84 36.60
C THR A 166 17.23 -8.98 37.07
N PRO A 167 16.60 -10.16 36.96
CA PRO A 167 15.24 -10.31 37.41
C PRO A 167 15.19 -10.01 38.91
N PRO A 168 14.14 -9.31 39.40
CA PRO A 168 14.02 -9.05 40.82
C PRO A 168 14.04 -10.38 41.56
N SER A 169 14.94 -10.48 42.53
CA SER A 169 15.15 -11.63 43.41
C SER A 169 13.87 -11.92 44.19
N SER A 170 12.93 -12.62 43.57
CA SER A 170 11.94 -13.41 44.28
C SER A 170 12.66 -14.70 44.64
N GLN A 171 13.30 -14.73 45.81
CA GLN A 171 13.73 -15.98 46.43
C GLN A 171 12.51 -16.92 46.47
N PRO A 172 12.51 -18.06 45.75
CA PRO A 172 11.64 -19.13 46.17
C PRO A 172 12.22 -19.68 47.47
N ALA A 173 11.35 -19.82 48.46
CA ALA A 173 11.61 -20.66 49.61
C ALA A 173 12.08 -22.05 49.15
N SER A 174 12.96 -22.65 49.96
CA SER A 174 13.36 -24.06 49.97
C SER A 174 14.69 -24.42 49.29
N ILE A 175 15.72 -24.48 50.13
CA ILE A 175 16.97 -25.22 49.93
C ILE A 175 16.74 -26.76 50.10
N SER A 176 15.50 -27.25 50.20
CA SER A 176 15.19 -28.67 50.43
C SER A 176 15.22 -29.54 49.16
N ASP A 177 14.80 -29.01 48.00
CA ASP A 177 14.63 -29.84 46.79
C ASP A 177 15.96 -30.35 46.21
N LYS A 178 17.08 -29.67 46.47
CA LYS A 178 18.40 -30.13 46.01
C LYS A 178 18.87 -31.36 46.79
N ALA A 179 18.47 -31.52 48.06
CA ALA A 179 18.79 -32.71 48.83
C ALA A 179 18.00 -33.91 48.27
N ASP A 180 16.72 -33.72 47.96
CA ASP A 180 15.85 -34.76 47.38
C ASP A 180 16.23 -35.18 45.96
N ILE A 181 16.78 -34.27 45.14
CA ILE A 181 17.32 -34.64 43.83
C ILE A 181 18.58 -35.51 43.99
N ASN A 182 19.46 -35.17 44.94
CA ASN A 182 20.67 -35.95 45.18
C ASN A 182 20.38 -37.35 45.75
N THR A 183 19.38 -37.50 46.63
CA THR A 183 18.95 -38.83 47.10
C THR A 183 18.36 -39.66 45.97
N ARG A 184 17.52 -39.08 45.10
CA ARG A 184 17.01 -39.75 43.89
C ARG A 184 18.11 -40.17 42.91
N ILE A 185 19.15 -39.35 42.75
CA ILE A 185 20.32 -39.70 41.92
C ILE A 185 21.10 -40.86 42.54
N LEU A 186 21.24 -40.90 43.87
CA LEU A 186 21.91 -42.01 44.56
C LEU A 186 21.11 -43.31 44.45
N ASP A 187 19.78 -43.24 44.56
CA ASP A 187 18.90 -44.40 44.36
C ASP A 187 18.96 -44.91 42.91
N LEU A 188 19.01 -44.00 41.93
CA LEU A 188 19.17 -44.38 40.53
C LEU A 188 20.55 -45.01 40.26
N LYS A 189 21.63 -44.45 40.83
CA LYS A 189 22.97 -45.05 40.74
C LYS A 189 23.01 -46.44 41.38
N LYS A 190 22.33 -46.64 42.52
CA LYS A 190 22.20 -47.94 43.19
C LYS A 190 21.43 -48.93 42.32
N ALA A 191 20.31 -48.52 41.72
CA ALA A 191 19.51 -49.34 40.82
C ALA A 191 20.30 -49.77 39.57
N VAL A 192 21.06 -48.86 38.98
CA VAL A 192 21.92 -49.14 37.81
C VAL A 192 23.03 -50.14 38.18
N LEU A 193 23.66 -49.99 39.35
CA LEU A 193 24.68 -50.93 39.80
C LEU A 193 24.09 -52.32 40.10
N SER A 194 22.89 -52.41 40.70
CA SER A 194 22.22 -53.69 40.90
C SER A 194 21.80 -54.35 39.58
N ALA A 195 21.32 -53.57 38.61
CA ALA A 195 20.98 -54.06 37.28
C ALA A 195 22.23 -54.56 36.54
N LYS A 196 23.33 -53.80 36.59
CA LYS A 196 24.61 -54.22 36.01
C LYS A 196 25.11 -55.54 36.62
N ARG A 197 25.00 -55.69 37.95
CA ARG A 197 25.37 -56.93 38.64
C ARG A 197 24.48 -58.10 38.20
N SER A 198 23.17 -57.91 38.12
CA SER A 198 22.24 -58.93 37.64
C SER A 198 22.56 -59.36 36.20
N VAL A 199 22.96 -58.43 35.32
CA VAL A 199 23.36 -58.75 33.94
C VAL A 199 24.67 -59.52 33.91
N GLU A 200 25.65 -59.14 34.72
CA GLU A 200 26.92 -59.88 34.84
C GLU A 200 26.70 -61.28 35.43
N ASP A 201 25.79 -61.44 36.40
CA ASP A 201 25.45 -62.75 36.97
C ASP A 201 24.76 -63.65 35.93
N ILE A 202 23.90 -63.11 35.06
CA ILE A 202 23.32 -63.85 33.92
C ILE A 202 24.40 -64.17 32.88
N ARG A 203 25.30 -63.23 32.58
CA ARG A 203 26.40 -63.43 31.63
C ARG A 203 27.36 -64.53 32.10
N ASN A 204 27.69 -64.54 33.38
CA ASN A 204 28.59 -65.51 34.00
C ASN A 204 27.90 -66.86 34.26
N GLY A 205 26.61 -66.86 34.57
CA GLY A 205 25.81 -68.10 34.66
C GLY A 205 25.64 -68.79 33.31
N ARG A 206 25.64 -68.02 32.21
CA ARG A 206 25.61 -68.54 30.84
C ARG A 206 26.97 -69.10 30.37
N SER A 207 28.09 -68.71 30.98
CA SER A 207 29.41 -69.27 30.67
C SER A 207 29.77 -70.52 31.50
N THR A 208 29.05 -70.80 32.59
CA THR A 208 29.27 -72.01 33.42
C THR A 208 28.30 -73.16 33.12
N HIS A 209 27.28 -72.97 32.27
CA HIS A 209 26.42 -74.07 31.82
C HIS A 209 27.01 -74.79 30.60
N ARG A 210 27.75 -75.86 30.88
CA ARG A 210 28.16 -76.92 29.95
C ARG A 210 26.91 -77.55 29.30
N PRO A 211 26.82 -77.66 27.95
CA PRO A 211 25.70 -78.32 27.31
C PRO A 211 25.97 -79.81 27.20
N ASP A 212 25.47 -80.59 28.17
CA ASP A 212 25.18 -82.01 27.98
C ASP A 212 23.65 -82.16 27.97
N SER A 213 23.01 -81.88 26.83
CA SER A 213 21.69 -82.47 26.50
C SER A 213 21.40 -82.32 25.00
N ASN A 214 21.47 -83.46 24.32
CA ASN A 214 21.14 -83.67 22.92
C ASN A 214 19.65 -83.44 22.61
N ALA A 215 19.40 -83.08 21.34
CA ALA A 215 18.22 -83.43 20.53
C ALA A 215 16.95 -82.52 20.49
N SER A 216 17.04 -81.22 20.78
CA SER A 216 15.90 -80.30 20.53
C SER A 216 16.24 -78.97 19.83
N SER A 217 17.49 -78.73 19.44
CA SER A 217 17.94 -77.41 18.96
C SER A 217 17.92 -77.21 17.44
N LYS A 218 17.73 -78.26 16.62
CA LYS A 218 17.73 -78.13 15.14
C LYS A 218 16.50 -77.38 14.60
N SER A 219 15.35 -77.46 15.27
CA SER A 219 14.16 -76.69 14.89
C SER A 219 14.23 -75.22 15.31
N SER A 220 15.04 -74.86 16.32
CA SER A 220 15.16 -73.47 16.78
C SER A 220 15.95 -72.61 15.81
N THR A 221 17.05 -73.12 15.24
CA THR A 221 17.87 -72.34 14.29
C THR A 221 17.15 -72.13 12.96
N GLU A 222 16.36 -73.11 12.51
CA GLU A 222 15.56 -72.98 11.28
C GLU A 222 14.35 -72.06 11.49
N ALA A 223 13.71 -72.12 12.66
CA ALA A 223 12.68 -71.16 13.07
C ALA A 223 13.23 -69.74 13.24
N ASP A 224 14.46 -69.59 13.74
CA ASP A 224 15.14 -68.30 13.87
C ASP A 224 15.50 -67.72 12.50
N VAL A 225 15.99 -68.54 11.57
CA VAL A 225 16.25 -68.11 10.18
C VAL A 225 14.95 -67.74 9.47
N ALA A 226 13.88 -68.51 9.64
CA ALA A 226 12.56 -68.18 9.10
C ALA A 226 11.97 -66.91 9.73
N GLY A 227 12.20 -66.69 11.03
CA GLY A 227 11.82 -65.47 11.74
C GLY A 227 12.57 -64.25 11.23
N LEU A 228 13.89 -64.38 11.01
CA LEU A 228 14.72 -63.31 10.43
C LEU A 228 14.32 -63.02 8.98
N GLN A 229 14.00 -64.04 8.19
CA GLN A 229 13.54 -63.85 6.81
C GLN A 229 12.16 -63.18 6.76
N ARG A 230 11.27 -63.50 7.71
CA ARG A 230 9.98 -62.83 7.85
C ARG A 230 10.14 -61.36 8.29
N ALA A 231 11.03 -61.10 9.24
CA ALA A 231 11.36 -59.74 9.68
C ALA A 231 11.99 -58.91 8.55
N LEU A 232 12.84 -59.53 7.72
CA LEU A 232 13.42 -58.88 6.55
C LEU A 232 12.34 -58.53 5.54
N ASN A 233 11.44 -59.47 5.21
CA ASN A 233 10.35 -59.21 4.27
C ASN A 233 9.39 -58.12 4.79
N GLU A 234 9.12 -58.09 6.09
CA GLU A 234 8.30 -57.05 6.72
C GLU A 234 8.99 -55.68 6.67
N LEU A 235 10.31 -55.62 6.93
CA LEU A 235 11.08 -54.39 6.84
C LEU A 235 11.18 -53.89 5.40
N THR A 236 11.36 -54.78 4.42
CA THR A 236 11.34 -54.43 3.00
C THR A 236 9.97 -53.90 2.59
N GLY A 237 8.87 -54.55 2.99
CA GLY A 237 7.52 -54.03 2.73
C GLY A 237 7.26 -52.68 3.40
N TRP A 238 7.79 -52.46 4.60
CA TRP A 238 7.71 -51.17 5.28
C TRP A 238 8.53 -50.07 4.57
N MET A 239 9.74 -50.40 4.08
CA MET A 239 10.53 -49.46 3.28
C MET A 239 9.88 -49.15 1.94
N GLU A 240 9.36 -50.15 1.24
CA GLU A 240 8.63 -49.97 -0.03
C GLU A 240 7.39 -49.09 0.19
N HIS A 241 6.65 -49.32 1.28
CA HIS A 241 5.52 -48.47 1.65
C HIS A 241 5.97 -47.03 1.95
N GLN A 242 7.07 -46.83 2.68
CA GLN A 242 7.57 -45.48 2.93
C GLN A 242 8.10 -44.79 1.67
N LEU A 243 8.76 -45.52 0.79
CA LEU A 243 9.21 -44.98 -0.50
C LEU A 243 8.02 -44.62 -1.39
N ALA A 244 6.92 -45.38 -1.35
CA ALA A 244 5.68 -45.03 -2.03
C ALA A 244 5.05 -43.75 -1.46
N VAL A 245 4.98 -43.62 -0.13
CA VAL A 245 4.47 -42.41 0.55
C VAL A 245 5.32 -41.17 0.24
N ILE A 246 6.65 -41.31 0.15
CA ILE A 246 7.55 -40.22 -0.23
C ILE A 246 7.37 -39.85 -1.72
N GLY A 247 7.21 -40.83 -2.61
CA GLY A 247 6.93 -40.59 -4.03
C GLY A 247 5.57 -39.92 -4.29
N GLU A 248 4.57 -40.23 -3.48
CA GLU A 248 3.25 -39.59 -3.54
C GLU A 248 3.29 -38.17 -2.95
N ALA A 249 4.08 -37.94 -1.90
CA ALA A 249 4.31 -36.61 -1.32
C ALA A 249 5.02 -35.65 -2.28
N ASP A 250 5.92 -36.11 -3.17
CA ASP A 250 6.60 -35.25 -4.15
C ASP A 250 5.72 -34.83 -5.34
N THR A 251 4.61 -35.52 -5.60
CA THR A 251 3.62 -35.10 -6.62
C THR A 251 2.49 -34.25 -6.05
N ALA A 252 2.30 -34.24 -4.73
CA ALA A 252 1.33 -33.39 -4.03
C ALA A 252 1.96 -32.18 -3.31
N SER A 253 3.28 -32.15 -3.09
CA SER A 253 3.98 -31.06 -2.38
C SER A 253 4.44 -29.94 -3.32
N SER A 254 3.47 -29.33 -4.01
CA SER A 254 3.49 -27.89 -4.29
C SER A 254 2.45 -27.19 -3.44
N GLN A 255 2.47 -27.41 -2.11
CA GLN A 255 2.06 -26.44 -1.09
C GLN A 255 2.25 -27.02 0.33
N SER A 256 3.25 -26.48 1.03
CA SER A 256 3.37 -26.28 2.49
C SER A 256 2.96 -27.39 3.47
N ALA A 257 3.93 -27.83 4.27
CA ALA A 257 3.74 -28.51 5.57
C ALA A 257 3.93 -27.50 6.74
N PRO A 258 3.75 -27.86 8.05
CA PRO A 258 3.30 -29.16 8.61
C PRO A 258 2.24 -29.06 9.74
N ALA A 259 1.52 -30.17 10.03
CA ALA A 259 1.46 -30.80 11.38
C ALA A 259 0.31 -31.84 11.55
N THR A 260 0.75 -33.01 12.00
CA THR A 260 0.09 -34.00 12.91
C THR A 260 -1.15 -34.78 12.46
N ALA A 261 -0.92 -36.09 12.30
CA ALA A 261 -1.92 -37.14 12.27
C ALA A 261 -2.69 -37.25 13.60
N ASN A 262 -4.03 -37.25 13.51
CA ASN A 262 -4.94 -38.28 14.05
C ASN A 262 -6.37 -37.72 14.09
N THR A 263 -7.25 -38.21 13.20
CA THR A 263 -8.62 -38.69 13.48
C THR A 263 -9.34 -38.94 12.16
N ASN A 264 -9.66 -40.21 11.91
CA ASN A 264 -10.46 -40.65 10.79
C ASN A 264 -11.92 -40.16 10.96
N GLY A 265 -12.50 -39.58 9.90
CA GLY A 265 -13.96 -39.52 9.72
C GLY A 265 -14.64 -38.15 9.52
N HIS A 266 -13.92 -37.04 9.29
CA HIS A 266 -14.55 -35.70 9.22
C HIS A 266 -14.05 -34.79 8.07
N VAL A 267 -13.50 -35.36 7.00
CA VAL A 267 -12.72 -34.59 6.00
C VAL A 267 -13.58 -33.65 5.13
N GLU A 268 -14.84 -33.98 4.85
CA GLU A 268 -15.69 -33.15 3.98
C GLU A 268 -16.23 -31.88 4.68
N THR A 269 -16.54 -31.97 5.97
CA THR A 269 -16.99 -30.83 6.80
C THR A 269 -15.84 -29.93 7.24
N ALA A 270 -14.63 -30.47 7.39
CA ALA A 270 -13.43 -29.67 7.70
C ALA A 270 -12.95 -28.85 6.50
N GLN A 271 -13.03 -29.41 5.28
CA GLN A 271 -12.69 -28.67 4.06
C GLN A 271 -13.73 -27.60 3.73
N THR A 272 -15.03 -27.89 3.88
CA THR A 272 -16.09 -26.88 3.70
C THR A 272 -16.02 -25.78 4.76
N ALA A 273 -15.78 -26.12 6.03
CA ALA A 273 -15.54 -25.12 7.07
C ALA A 273 -14.28 -24.27 6.81
N SER A 274 -13.23 -24.84 6.21
CA SER A 274 -12.05 -24.09 5.78
C SER A 274 -12.33 -23.17 4.59
N LEU A 275 -13.17 -23.60 3.64
CA LEU A 275 -13.59 -22.78 2.49
C LEU A 275 -14.51 -21.65 2.92
N GLU A 276 -15.49 -21.91 3.79
CA GLU A 276 -16.36 -20.87 4.38
C GLU A 276 -15.54 -19.87 5.19
N HIS A 277 -14.51 -20.33 5.92
CA HIS A 277 -13.60 -19.43 6.63
C HIS A 277 -12.77 -18.56 5.67
N VAL A 278 -12.29 -19.13 4.56
CA VAL A 278 -11.59 -18.37 3.52
C VAL A 278 -12.51 -17.36 2.85
N GLU A 279 -13.76 -17.75 2.55
CA GLU A 279 -14.78 -16.85 1.99
C GLU A 279 -15.05 -15.67 2.93
N GLN A 280 -15.26 -15.93 4.22
CA GLN A 280 -15.43 -14.88 5.24
C GLN A 280 -14.22 -13.95 5.34
N LEU A 281 -12.99 -14.47 5.24
CA LEU A 281 -11.78 -13.65 5.22
C LEU A 281 -11.71 -12.77 3.97
N TYR A 282 -12.13 -13.30 2.81
CA TYR A 282 -12.20 -12.53 1.57
C TYR A 282 -13.29 -11.46 1.61
N GLU A 283 -14.47 -11.76 2.17
CA GLU A 283 -15.52 -10.78 2.40
C GLU A 283 -15.03 -9.66 3.32
N GLN A 284 -14.37 -10.01 4.43
CA GLN A 284 -13.79 -9.05 5.35
C GLN A 284 -12.71 -8.19 4.67
N TYR A 285 -11.86 -8.80 3.83
CA TYR A 285 -10.85 -8.09 3.06
C TYR A 285 -11.48 -7.11 2.06
N ILE A 286 -12.52 -7.54 1.33
CA ILE A 286 -13.23 -6.70 0.37
C ILE A 286 -13.91 -5.53 1.09
N ALA A 287 -14.59 -5.78 2.21
CA ALA A 287 -15.22 -4.74 3.03
C ALA A 287 -14.20 -3.73 3.56
N ALA A 288 -13.06 -4.19 4.09
CA ALA A 288 -11.99 -3.32 4.55
C ALA A 288 -11.39 -2.49 3.40
N ARG A 289 -11.25 -3.08 2.21
CA ARG A 289 -10.74 -2.40 1.01
C ARG A 289 -11.72 -1.35 0.47
N GLN A 290 -13.01 -1.66 0.47
CA GLN A 290 -14.07 -0.72 0.10
C GLN A 290 -14.10 0.47 1.06
N HIS A 291 -14.08 0.21 2.37
CA HIS A 291 -14.00 1.25 3.40
C HIS A 291 -12.74 2.12 3.23
N LEU A 292 -11.58 1.52 2.91
CA LEU A 292 -10.36 2.29 2.63
C LEU A 292 -10.54 3.20 1.42
N ILE A 293 -11.09 2.70 0.33
CA ILE A 293 -11.33 3.50 -0.88
C ILE A 293 -12.30 4.65 -0.58
N GLU A 294 -13.36 4.39 0.19
CA GLU A 294 -14.33 5.41 0.61
C GLU A 294 -13.66 6.51 1.46
N THR A 295 -12.87 6.13 2.46
CA THR A 295 -12.16 7.11 3.32
C THR A 295 -11.12 7.94 2.55
N VAL A 296 -10.52 7.39 1.50
CA VAL A 296 -9.56 8.10 0.64
C VAL A 296 -10.28 9.02 -0.36
N ASN A 297 -11.44 8.61 -0.88
CA ASN A 297 -12.21 9.39 -1.86
C ASN A 297 -13.06 10.49 -1.21
N ASN A 298 -13.50 10.29 0.03
CA ASN A 298 -14.24 11.26 0.84
C ASN A 298 -13.38 11.73 2.02
N PRO A 299 -12.32 12.53 1.81
CA PRO A 299 -11.60 13.10 2.92
C PRO A 299 -12.54 14.04 3.69
N PRO A 300 -12.63 13.95 5.03
CA PRO A 300 -13.40 14.90 5.83
C PRO A 300 -12.84 16.30 5.59
N SER A 301 -13.65 17.14 4.94
CA SER A 301 -13.30 18.52 4.65
C SER A 301 -13.15 19.28 5.97
N PRO A 302 -12.06 20.05 6.17
CA PRO A 302 -11.84 20.80 7.41
C PRO A 302 -12.83 21.97 7.63
N ASP A 303 -13.75 22.24 6.70
CA ASP A 303 -14.60 23.45 6.71
C ASP A 303 -16.01 23.26 7.30
N SER A 304 -16.30 22.15 7.97
CA SER A 304 -17.58 22.02 8.71
C SER A 304 -17.45 22.53 10.14
N GLU A 305 -17.28 23.85 10.30
CA GLU A 305 -17.72 24.54 11.50
C GLU A 305 -19.25 24.52 11.55
N SER A 306 -19.81 23.67 12.41
CA SER A 306 -21.17 23.87 12.93
C SER A 306 -21.22 23.51 14.42
N SER A 307 -21.04 24.56 15.22
CA SER A 307 -21.55 24.86 16.57
C SER A 307 -21.50 23.84 17.72
N PRO A 308 -21.24 24.33 18.96
CA PRO A 308 -20.93 23.49 20.11
C PRO A 308 -22.21 22.96 20.77
N SER A 309 -22.28 21.66 20.98
CA SER A 309 -23.14 21.07 22.01
C SER A 309 -22.27 20.17 22.87
N SER A 310 -21.91 20.69 24.05
CA SER A 310 -21.62 19.83 25.20
C SER A 310 -22.96 19.30 25.71
N PRO A 311 -23.09 18.04 26.15
CA PRO A 311 -22.50 17.60 27.43
C PRO A 311 -22.05 16.11 27.34
N VAL A 312 -21.27 15.45 28.20
CA VAL A 312 -21.14 15.35 29.66
C VAL A 312 -19.76 14.70 29.90
N LEU A 313 -19.01 15.21 30.88
CA LEU A 313 -17.86 14.52 31.47
C LEU A 313 -18.36 13.36 32.33
N GLU A 314 -18.24 12.11 31.87
CA GLU A 314 -18.11 10.99 32.80
C GLU A 314 -16.63 10.68 33.00
N ARG A 315 -16.14 11.18 34.13
CA ARG A 315 -14.89 10.77 34.75
C ARG A 315 -15.05 9.33 35.24
N SER A 316 -14.52 8.38 34.46
CA SER A 316 -14.08 7.09 34.97
C SER A 316 -12.56 7.05 34.94
N ALA A 317 -11.97 7.26 36.11
CA ALA A 317 -10.57 6.96 36.35
C ALA A 317 -10.42 5.44 36.52
N SER A 318 -9.72 4.80 35.60
CA SER A 318 -8.90 3.63 35.91
C SER A 318 -7.87 3.44 34.79
N GLY A 319 -6.64 3.16 35.20
CA GLY A 319 -5.45 3.26 34.37
C GLY A 319 -5.41 2.28 33.20
N ASN A 320 -4.85 2.76 32.10
CA ASN A 320 -3.75 2.07 31.43
C ASN A 320 -3.14 3.04 30.41
N SER A 321 -1.88 3.40 30.65
CA SER A 321 -1.01 4.08 29.71
C SER A 321 -0.65 3.12 28.56
N ASN A 322 -1.62 2.75 27.74
CA ASN A 322 -1.35 2.22 26.42
C ASN A 322 -1.29 3.43 25.49
N SER A 323 -0.08 3.69 24.99
CA SER A 323 0.21 4.63 23.91
C SER A 323 -0.97 4.74 22.95
N ARG A 324 -1.63 5.91 22.95
CA ARG A 324 -2.71 6.25 22.02
C ARG A 324 -2.12 6.30 20.61
N ARG A 325 -1.86 5.13 20.00
CA ARG A 325 -1.73 5.02 18.55
C ARG A 325 -3.12 5.36 18.01
N ALA A 326 -3.28 6.56 17.47
CA ALA A 326 -4.43 6.85 16.65
C ALA A 326 -4.55 5.74 15.59
N PRO A 327 -5.73 5.14 15.40
CA PRO A 327 -5.89 4.10 14.40
C PRO A 327 -5.46 4.68 13.06
N ALA A 328 -4.60 3.97 12.33
CA ALA A 328 -4.03 4.45 11.07
C ALA A 328 -5.12 4.97 10.11
N ALA A 329 -6.33 4.40 10.19
CA ALA A 329 -7.54 4.83 9.52
C ALA A 329 -7.87 6.34 9.64
N VAL A 330 -7.55 6.99 10.75
CA VAL A 330 -7.81 8.43 10.97
C VAL A 330 -6.83 9.31 10.18
N MET A 331 -5.61 8.81 9.93
CA MET A 331 -4.57 9.58 9.23
C MET A 331 -4.64 9.39 7.71
N LEU A 332 -5.21 8.26 7.22
CA LEU A 332 -5.27 7.92 5.79
C LEU A 332 -5.85 9.03 4.89
N PRO A 333 -6.96 9.71 5.24
CA PRO A 333 -7.55 10.73 4.39
C PRO A 333 -6.63 11.94 4.18
N TYR A 334 -5.75 12.20 5.16
CA TYR A 334 -4.85 13.36 5.15
C TYR A 334 -3.51 13.09 4.47
N ILE A 335 -3.18 11.83 4.13
CA ILE A 335 -1.88 11.48 3.53
C ILE A 335 -1.69 12.13 2.16
N SER A 336 -2.74 12.17 1.34
CA SER A 336 -2.69 12.80 0.01
C SER A 336 -2.41 14.31 0.13
N SER A 337 -3.10 14.99 1.04
CA SER A 337 -2.89 16.41 1.35
C SER A 337 -1.50 16.68 1.94
N LEU A 338 -1.02 15.82 2.84
CA LEU A 338 0.33 15.96 3.40
C LEU A 338 1.41 15.75 2.32
N ALA A 339 1.18 14.80 1.41
CA ALA A 339 2.09 14.53 0.30
C ALA A 339 2.14 15.69 -0.72
N THR A 340 1.01 16.35 -0.99
CA THR A 340 0.99 17.55 -1.85
C THR A 340 1.68 18.73 -1.17
N HIS A 341 1.45 18.97 0.12
CA HIS A 341 2.16 19.99 0.88
C HIS A 341 3.68 19.76 0.89
N LYS A 342 4.14 18.53 1.10
CA LYS A 342 5.57 18.19 1.00
C LYS A 342 6.15 18.51 -0.39
N LYS A 343 5.41 18.20 -1.46
CA LYS A 343 5.83 18.53 -2.84
C LYS A 343 5.93 20.04 -3.02
N LEU A 344 4.94 20.80 -2.55
CA LEU A 344 4.96 22.26 -2.60
C LEU A 344 6.15 22.84 -1.82
N GLU A 345 6.41 22.35 -0.60
CA GLU A 345 7.56 22.75 0.20
C GLU A 345 8.88 22.50 -0.54
N SER A 346 9.04 21.30 -1.12
CA SER A 346 10.25 20.98 -1.89
C SER A 346 10.44 21.89 -3.12
N SER A 347 9.35 22.25 -3.80
CA SER A 347 9.37 23.18 -4.94
C SER A 347 9.73 24.59 -4.51
N LEU A 348 9.16 25.08 -3.40
CA LEU A 348 9.48 26.39 -2.84
C LEU A 348 10.94 26.45 -2.39
N LEU A 349 11.44 25.41 -1.71
CA LEU A 349 12.84 25.30 -1.36
C LEU A 349 13.74 25.36 -2.59
N GLN A 350 13.40 24.64 -3.66
CA GLN A 350 14.14 24.68 -4.92
C GLN A 350 14.12 26.08 -5.57
N GLN A 351 12.96 26.76 -5.60
CA GLN A 351 12.85 28.13 -6.11
C GLN A 351 13.67 29.11 -5.27
N SER A 352 13.60 29.00 -3.94
CA SER A 352 14.36 29.86 -3.03
C SER A 352 15.87 29.66 -3.20
N ALA A 353 16.34 28.43 -3.38
CA ALA A 353 17.74 28.12 -3.65
C ALA A 353 18.18 28.68 -5.00
N HIS A 354 17.34 28.57 -6.03
CA HIS A 354 17.59 29.15 -7.34
C HIS A 354 17.71 30.69 -7.27
N LEU A 355 16.77 31.36 -6.60
CA LEU A 355 16.82 32.81 -6.42
C LEU A 355 18.07 33.26 -5.66
N ARG A 356 18.45 32.55 -4.60
CA ARG A 356 19.70 32.82 -3.88
C ARG A 356 20.92 32.71 -4.80
N LYS A 357 20.95 31.70 -5.67
CA LYS A 357 22.03 31.53 -6.65
C LYS A 357 22.05 32.66 -7.69
N VAL A 358 20.90 33.08 -8.19
CA VAL A 358 20.80 34.20 -9.14
C VAL A 358 21.28 35.50 -8.49
N ILE A 359 20.84 35.81 -7.28
CA ILE A 359 21.26 37.01 -6.54
C ILE A 359 22.79 37.02 -6.34
N HIS A 360 23.37 35.90 -5.89
CA HIS A 360 24.84 35.79 -5.75
C HIS A 360 25.58 35.91 -7.09
N SER A 361 24.97 35.52 -8.21
CA SER A 361 25.58 35.65 -9.53
C SER A 361 25.48 37.06 -10.14
N THR A 362 24.55 37.89 -9.65
CA THR A 362 24.37 39.28 -10.10
C THR A 362 25.12 40.31 -9.25
N GLU A 363 25.70 39.89 -8.13
CA GLU A 363 26.46 40.73 -7.19
C GLU A 363 27.98 40.68 -7.43
N ASN A 364 28.44 39.77 -8.31
CA ASN A 364 29.78 39.79 -8.93
C ASN A 364 29.68 40.33 -10.36
#